data_AF-A0A379T267-F1
#
_entry.id   AF-A0A379T267-F1
#
_cell.length_a   1.000
_cell.length_b   1.000
_cell.length_c   1.000
_cell.angle_alpha   90.00
_cell.angle_beta   90.00
_cell.angle_gamma   90.00
#
_symmetry.space_group_name_H-M   'P 1'
#
loop_
_entity.id
_entity.type
_entity.pdbx_description
1 polymer ?
#
loop_
_entity_poly.entity_id
_entity_poly.type
_entity_poly.pdbx_seq_one_letter_code
_entity_poly.pdbx_strand_id
1 'polypeptide(L)'
;MADSAGECPLTHVVRVRDFGQVKLSSSFLASCPLALSSALFVEQQAKSLTETWMKRRLIRIEHLGSYACRNIYHRSDARRSEHAGAEALDVSGFQLSDGRKITVLRGWKREETGPLAARYVKRQLPLLW
;
A
#
# COMPACT_ATOMS: atom_id res chain seq x y z
N MET A 1 -18.93 -5.13 -2.91
CA MET A 1 -18.09 -5.16 -4.13
C MET A 1 -18.69 -4.16 -5.10
N ALA A 2 -17.86 -3.52 -5.92
CA ALA A 2 -18.31 -2.51 -6.87
C ALA A 2 -17.63 -2.77 -8.22
N ASP A 3 -18.37 -3.30 -9.17
CA ASP A 3 -17.85 -3.51 -10.52
C ASP A 3 -18.00 -2.22 -11.34
N SER A 4 -17.10 -1.99 -12.28
CA SER A 4 -17.15 -0.84 -13.20
C SER A 4 -16.90 -1.26 -14.64
N ALA A 5 -17.49 -0.50 -15.57
CA ALA A 5 -17.23 -0.61 -17.00
C ALA A 5 -16.29 0.53 -17.48
N GLY A 6 -15.79 0.42 -18.71
CA GLY A 6 -14.95 1.45 -19.34
C GLY A 6 -13.57 0.94 -19.74
N GLU A 7 -12.63 1.86 -19.94
CA GLU A 7 -11.28 1.56 -20.42
C GLU A 7 -10.44 0.72 -19.43
N CYS A 8 -10.70 0.89 -18.13
CA CYS A 8 -10.11 0.08 -17.07
C CYS A 8 -11.22 -0.46 -16.16
N PRO A 9 -11.92 -1.53 -16.58
CA PRO A 9 -13.01 -2.10 -15.82
C PRO A 9 -12.45 -2.72 -14.52
N LEU A 10 -13.16 -2.50 -13.43
CA LEU A 10 -12.85 -3.12 -12.14
C LEU A 10 -13.87 -4.23 -11.88
N THR A 11 -13.38 -5.39 -11.48
CA THR A 11 -14.21 -6.54 -11.12
C THR A 11 -13.80 -7.03 -9.74
N HIS A 12 -14.78 -7.38 -8.91
CA HIS A 12 -14.56 -7.93 -7.57
C HIS A 12 -13.68 -7.05 -6.66
N VAL A 13 -13.70 -5.73 -6.88
CA VAL A 13 -12.96 -4.81 -6.01
C VAL A 13 -13.71 -4.53 -4.72
N VAL A 14 -12.94 -4.24 -3.67
CA VAL A 14 -13.41 -3.85 -2.35
C VAL A 14 -12.92 -2.45 -2.02
N ARG A 15 -13.69 -1.73 -1.20
CA ARG A 15 -13.25 -0.46 -0.63
C ARG A 15 -12.63 -0.71 0.74
N VAL A 16 -11.32 -0.58 0.82
CA VAL A 16 -10.58 -0.70 2.07
C VAL A 16 -10.68 0.63 2.82
N ARG A 17 -11.11 0.59 4.09
CA ARG A 17 -11.23 1.78 4.94
C ARG A 17 -10.11 1.89 5.96
N ASP A 18 -9.79 0.79 6.62
CA ASP A 18 -8.77 0.67 7.66
C ASP A 18 -8.26 -0.78 7.71
N PHE A 19 -7.11 -1.01 8.35
CA PHE A 19 -6.58 -2.35 8.65
C PHE A 19 -6.64 -2.60 10.16
N GLY A 20 -7.79 -3.08 10.63
CA GLY A 20 -8.06 -3.22 12.07
C GLY A 20 -7.93 -1.86 12.79
N GLN A 21 -6.99 -1.76 13.71
CA GLN A 21 -6.71 -0.51 14.45
C GLN A 21 -5.83 0.48 13.67
N VAL A 22 -5.17 0.05 12.59
CA VAL A 22 -4.30 0.92 11.78
C VAL A 22 -5.16 1.69 10.78
N LYS A 23 -5.14 3.02 10.91
CA LYS A 23 -5.93 3.92 10.07
C LYS A 23 -5.30 4.15 8.71
N LEU A 24 -6.12 4.50 7.71
CA LEU A 24 -5.65 4.95 6.40
C LEU A 24 -5.84 6.45 6.19
N SER A 25 -4.97 7.06 5.38
CA SER A 25 -5.10 8.47 4.99
C SER A 25 -6.44 8.79 4.34
N SER A 26 -6.95 7.85 3.56
CA SER A 26 -8.30 7.84 2.98
C SER A 26 -8.73 6.40 2.70
N SER A 27 -10.00 6.15 2.36
CA SER A 27 -10.39 4.83 1.81
C SER A 27 -9.92 4.69 0.37
N PHE A 28 -9.55 3.48 -0.08
CA PHE A 28 -9.19 3.22 -1.48
C PHE A 28 -9.89 1.98 -2.04
N LEU A 29 -10.01 1.90 -3.37
CA LEU A 29 -10.47 0.70 -4.08
C LEU A 29 -9.28 -0.24 -4.30
N ALA A 30 -9.47 -1.53 -4.05
CA ALA A 30 -8.45 -2.55 -4.23
C ALA A 30 -9.08 -3.80 -4.81
N SER A 31 -8.33 -4.54 -5.62
CA SER A 31 -8.66 -5.93 -5.89
C SER A 31 -8.72 -6.76 -4.60
N CYS A 32 -9.45 -7.87 -4.62
CA CYS A 32 -9.44 -8.80 -3.49
C CYS A 32 -8.01 -9.28 -3.11
N PRO A 33 -7.15 -9.69 -4.07
CA PRO A 33 -5.76 -10.06 -3.77
C PRO A 33 -4.95 -8.92 -3.15
N LEU A 34 -5.05 -7.69 -3.66
CA LEU A 34 -4.35 -6.55 -3.09
C LEU A 34 -4.84 -6.24 -1.67
N ALA A 35 -6.16 -6.26 -1.45
CA ALA A 35 -6.74 -6.00 -0.14
C ALA A 35 -6.29 -7.04 0.91
N LEU A 36 -6.34 -8.32 0.55
CA LEU A 36 -5.94 -9.42 1.42
C LEU A 36 -4.44 -9.37 1.72
N SER A 37 -3.59 -9.26 0.70
CA SER A 37 -2.13 -9.19 0.89
C SER A 37 -1.72 -7.98 1.72
N SER A 38 -2.37 -6.83 1.53
CA SER A 38 -2.13 -5.62 2.32
C SER A 38 -2.53 -5.81 3.78
N ALA A 39 -3.71 -6.39 4.05
CA ALA A 39 -4.17 -6.68 5.41
C ALA A 39 -3.21 -7.63 6.14
N LEU A 40 -2.77 -8.70 5.46
CA LEU A 40 -1.80 -9.65 6.01
C LEU A 40 -0.44 -9.01 6.26
N PHE A 41 0.04 -8.14 5.35
CA PHE A 41 1.28 -7.40 5.55
C PHE A 41 1.21 -6.51 6.80
N VAL A 42 0.12 -5.76 6.96
CA VAL A 42 -0.05 -4.86 8.09
C VAL A 42 -0.10 -5.65 9.40
N GLU A 43 -0.88 -6.73 9.43
CA GLU A 43 -1.08 -7.53 10.63
C GLU A 43 0.19 -8.28 11.05
N GLN A 44 0.83 -8.96 10.10
CA GLN A 44 1.88 -9.92 10.41
C GLN A 44 3.28 -9.31 10.39
N GLN A 45 3.49 -8.19 9.67
CA GLN A 45 4.82 -7.61 9.48
C GLN A 45 4.89 -6.17 9.97
N ALA A 46 4.05 -5.28 9.46
CA ALA A 46 4.23 -3.84 9.68
C ALA A 46 4.14 -3.47 11.17
N LYS A 47 3.12 -3.96 11.87
CA LYS A 47 2.95 -3.75 13.32
C LYS A 47 4.16 -4.26 14.10
N SER A 48 4.52 -5.53 13.90
CA SER A 48 5.65 -6.18 14.58
C SER A 48 6.98 -5.46 14.35
N LEU A 49 7.25 -5.02 13.11
CA LEU A 49 8.47 -4.27 12.78
C LEU A 49 8.52 -2.92 13.50
N THR A 50 7.41 -2.17 13.52
CA THR A 50 7.37 -0.88 14.24
C THR A 50 7.55 -1.05 15.75
N GLU A 51 6.94 -2.08 16.34
CA GLU A 51 7.06 -2.34 17.77
C GLU A 51 8.46 -2.83 18.15
N THR A 52 9.05 -3.71 17.35
CA THR A 52 10.36 -4.31 17.64
C THR A 52 11.50 -3.32 17.43
N TRP A 53 11.52 -2.63 16.27
CA TRP A 53 12.65 -1.79 15.87
C TRP A 53 12.50 -0.34 16.32
N MET A 54 11.27 0.18 16.35
CA MET A 54 11.01 1.60 16.63
C MET A 54 10.41 1.82 18.01
N LYS A 55 10.13 0.73 18.75
CA LYS A 55 9.52 0.71 20.09
C LYS A 55 8.20 1.48 20.18
N ARG A 56 7.43 1.48 19.08
CA ARG A 56 6.15 2.18 18.94
C ARG A 56 5.19 1.42 18.06
N ARG A 57 3.89 1.63 18.28
CA ARG A 57 2.84 1.02 17.45
C ARG A 57 2.66 1.80 16.16
N LEU A 58 2.42 1.09 15.05
CA LEU A 58 1.87 1.67 13.83
C LEU A 58 0.41 2.06 14.06
N ILE A 59 0.05 3.32 13.79
CA ILE A 59 -1.32 3.80 13.98
C ILE A 59 -1.97 4.28 12.68
N ARG A 60 -1.19 4.68 11.67
CA ARG A 60 -1.72 5.15 10.39
C ARG A 60 -0.78 4.88 9.22
N ILE A 61 -1.34 4.58 8.07
CA ILE A 61 -0.63 4.48 6.78
C ILE A 61 -1.12 5.60 5.87
N GLU A 62 -0.16 6.35 5.33
CA GLU A 62 -0.36 7.42 4.37
C GLU A 62 -0.13 6.88 2.96
N HIS A 63 -1.06 7.11 2.04
CA HIS A 63 -1.01 6.59 0.67
C HIS A 63 -1.59 7.58 -0.34
N LEU A 64 -1.26 7.38 -1.60
CA LEU A 64 -1.70 8.20 -2.74
C LEU A 64 -2.87 7.54 -3.51
N GLY A 65 -3.19 6.28 -3.18
CA GLY A 65 -4.32 5.56 -3.75
C GLY A 65 -3.87 4.31 -4.49
N SER A 66 -4.85 3.61 -5.07
CA SER A 66 -4.65 2.32 -5.71
C SER A 66 -5.18 2.27 -7.14
N TYR A 67 -6.29 2.94 -7.44
CA TYR A 67 -6.84 2.96 -8.79
C TYR A 67 -6.44 4.21 -9.57
N ALA A 68 -5.87 4.00 -10.75
CA ALA A 68 -5.65 5.04 -11.76
C ALA A 68 -5.61 4.38 -13.15
N CYS A 69 -6.59 4.70 -14.00
CA CYS A 69 -6.66 4.16 -15.35
C CYS A 69 -5.61 4.81 -16.25
N ARG A 70 -4.45 4.15 -16.41
CA ARG A 70 -3.35 4.62 -17.25
C ARG A 70 -2.42 3.49 -17.68
N ASN A 71 -1.66 3.73 -18.73
CA ASN A 71 -0.52 2.90 -19.10
C ASN A 71 0.70 3.21 -18.22
N ILE A 72 1.64 2.27 -18.18
CA ILE A 72 2.92 2.47 -17.50
C ILE A 72 3.67 3.63 -18.17
N TYR A 73 4.30 4.47 -17.36
CA TYR A 73 5.01 5.70 -17.78
C TYR A 73 4.17 6.66 -18.63
N HIS A 74 2.83 6.55 -18.60
CA HIS A 74 1.91 7.34 -19.43
C HIS A 74 2.14 7.21 -20.94
N ARG A 75 2.80 6.14 -21.42
CA ARG A 75 3.02 5.92 -22.86
C ARG A 75 1.83 5.19 -23.48
N SER A 76 1.35 5.67 -24.62
CA SER A 76 0.16 5.11 -25.29
C SER A 76 0.34 3.67 -25.78
N ASP A 77 1.57 3.27 -26.08
CA ASP A 77 1.97 1.95 -26.57
C ASP A 77 2.42 0.98 -25.46
N ALA A 78 2.54 1.45 -24.22
CA ALA A 78 2.93 0.61 -23.09
C ALA A 78 1.74 -0.21 -22.55
N ARG A 79 2.07 -1.32 -21.87
CA ARG A 79 1.08 -2.12 -21.14
C ARG A 79 0.36 -1.30 -20.06
N ARG A 80 -0.85 -1.74 -19.69
CA ARG A 80 -1.60 -1.18 -18.56
C ARG A 80 -0.81 -1.29 -17.25
N SER A 81 -0.88 -0.23 -16.44
CA SER A 81 -0.33 -0.25 -15.08
C SER A 81 -1.18 -1.14 -14.17
N GLU A 82 -0.59 -1.71 -13.14
CA GLU A 82 -1.26 -2.44 -12.07
C GLU A 82 -2.31 -1.56 -11.36
N HIS A 83 -2.11 -0.23 -11.32
CA HIS A 83 -3.11 0.72 -10.84
C HIS A 83 -4.39 0.74 -11.69
N ALA A 84 -4.31 0.38 -12.97
CA ALA A 84 -5.49 0.31 -13.84
C ALA A 84 -6.44 -0.82 -13.39
N GLY A 85 -5.92 -1.86 -12.73
CA GLY A 85 -6.72 -2.95 -12.15
C GLY A 85 -6.97 -2.82 -10.65
N ALA A 86 -6.56 -1.71 -10.01
CA ALA A 86 -6.52 -1.61 -8.55
C ALA A 86 -5.70 -2.74 -7.89
N GLU A 87 -4.63 -3.19 -8.55
CA GLU A 87 -3.70 -4.24 -8.11
C GLU A 87 -2.41 -3.68 -7.48
N ALA A 88 -2.26 -2.35 -7.45
CA ALA A 88 -1.15 -1.65 -6.80
C ALA A 88 -1.66 -0.60 -5.81
N LEU A 89 -0.89 -0.32 -4.76
CA LEU A 89 -1.17 0.73 -3.78
C LEU A 89 0.10 1.56 -3.56
N ASP A 90 0.02 2.86 -3.76
CA ASP A 90 1.14 3.77 -3.56
C ASP A 90 1.17 4.29 -2.12
N VAL A 91 2.09 3.79 -1.29
CA VAL A 91 2.28 4.26 0.10
C VAL A 91 3.33 5.38 0.16
N SER A 92 2.99 6.47 0.85
CA SER A 92 3.87 7.61 1.05
C SER A 92 4.52 7.65 2.45
N GLY A 93 3.92 6.99 3.44
CA GLY A 93 4.52 6.88 4.76
C GLY A 93 3.68 6.20 5.83
N PHE A 94 4.21 6.19 7.04
CA PHE A 94 3.66 5.56 8.23
C PHE A 94 3.68 6.54 9.40
N GLN A 95 2.65 6.51 10.24
CA GLN A 95 2.59 7.27 11.48
C GLN A 95 2.61 6.33 12.69
N LEU A 96 3.44 6.68 13.67
CA LEU A 96 3.62 5.92 14.90
C LEU A 96 2.84 6.54 16.06
N SER A 97 2.64 5.76 17.11
CA SER A 97 1.90 6.16 18.31
C SER A 97 2.51 7.33 19.09
N ASP A 98 3.78 7.68 18.85
CA ASP A 98 4.46 8.85 19.42
C ASP A 98 4.41 10.09 18.51
N GLY A 99 3.62 10.05 17.43
CA GLY A 99 3.45 11.16 16.50
C GLY A 99 4.50 11.22 15.39
N ARG A 100 5.57 10.40 15.43
CA ARG A 100 6.57 10.36 14.35
C ARG A 100 5.93 9.93 13.03
N LYS A 101 6.29 10.65 11.96
CA LYS A 101 5.93 10.31 10.57
C LYS A 101 7.16 9.82 9.81
N ILE A 102 7.12 8.57 9.37
CA ILE A 102 8.16 7.94 8.56
C ILE A 102 7.70 7.97 7.11
N THR A 103 8.26 8.87 6.32
CA THR A 103 7.99 8.93 4.87
C THR A 103 8.84 7.92 4.13
N VAL A 104 8.30 7.20 3.14
CA VAL A 104 9.05 6.22 2.33
C VAL A 104 10.33 6.84 1.75
N LEU A 105 10.23 8.05 1.19
CA LEU A 105 11.36 8.79 0.58
C LEU A 105 12.57 8.97 1.51
N ARG A 106 12.32 9.25 2.80
CA ARG A 106 13.39 9.53 3.79
C ARG A 106 13.69 8.35 4.71
N GLY A 107 12.74 7.45 4.89
CA GLY A 107 12.83 6.32 5.80
C GLY A 107 13.66 5.17 5.23
N TRP A 108 13.80 5.10 3.90
CA TRP A 108 14.53 4.03 3.22
C TRP A 108 16.02 3.97 3.58
N LYS A 109 16.67 5.12 3.77
CA LYS A 109 18.12 5.23 4.01
C LYS A 109 18.51 5.15 5.50
N ARG A 110 17.54 5.03 6.40
CA ARG A 110 17.80 5.02 7.85
C ARG A 110 17.79 3.59 8.37
N GLU A 111 18.76 3.25 9.20
CA GLU A 111 18.92 1.91 9.77
C GLU A 111 17.68 1.47 10.58
N GLU A 112 17.12 2.35 11.41
CA GLU A 112 15.91 2.05 12.20
C GLU A 112 14.65 1.80 11.35
N THR A 113 14.49 2.46 10.20
CA THR A 113 13.23 2.46 9.44
C THR A 113 13.29 1.74 8.10
N GLY A 114 14.50 1.47 7.60
CA GLY A 114 14.76 0.72 6.38
C GLY A 114 14.12 -0.67 6.34
N PRO A 115 14.16 -1.48 7.44
CA PRO A 115 13.56 -2.81 7.44
C PRO A 115 12.05 -2.83 7.12
N LEU A 116 11.28 -1.86 7.62
CA LEU A 116 9.85 -1.73 7.33
C LEU A 116 9.61 -1.45 5.83
N ALA A 117 10.35 -0.48 5.28
CA ALA A 117 10.21 -0.08 3.90
C ALA A 117 10.66 -1.19 2.92
N ALA A 118 11.78 -1.85 3.21
CA ALA A 118 12.30 -2.97 2.41
C ALA A 118 11.32 -4.16 2.38
N ARG A 119 10.68 -4.50 3.52
CA ARG A 119 9.70 -5.59 3.60
C ARG A 119 8.39 -5.28 2.90
N TYR A 120 7.96 -4.02 2.89
CA TYR A 120 6.81 -3.59 2.11
C TYR A 120 7.03 -3.80 0.61
N VAL A 121 8.15 -3.31 0.08
CA VAL A 121 8.50 -3.42 -1.34
C VAL A 121 8.70 -4.88 -1.77
N LYS A 122 9.37 -5.71 -0.97
CA LYS A 122 9.56 -7.14 -1.28
C LYS A 122 8.24 -7.93 -1.35
N ARG A 123 7.17 -7.46 -0.70
CA ARG A 123 5.84 -8.12 -0.68
C ARG A 123 4.89 -7.62 -1.77
N GLN A 124 5.07 -6.39 -2.26
CA GLN A 124 4.36 -5.87 -3.44
C GLN A 124 4.99 -6.31 -4.78
N LEU A 125 6.29 -6.62 -4.78
CA LEU A 125 7.04 -7.05 -5.97
C LEU A 125 7.07 -8.58 -6.31
N PRO A 126 6.55 -9.55 -5.53
CA PRO A 126 6.61 -10.95 -5.94
C PRO A 126 5.63 -11.31 -7.08
N LEU A 127 4.90 -10.33 -7.62
CA LEU A 127 4.03 -10.46 -8.78
C LEU A 127 4.56 -9.69 -10.01
N LEU A 128 5.81 -9.22 -9.97
CA LEU A 128 6.41 -8.39 -11.02
C LEU A 128 7.77 -8.88 -11.54
N TRP A 129 8.09 -10.16 -11.33
CA TRP A 129 9.03 -10.95 -12.15
C TRP A 129 8.40 -12.30 -12.46
#